data_AF-A0A6B2G2H1-F1
#
_entry.id   AF-A0A6B2G2H1-F1
#
_cell.length_a   1.000
_cell.length_b   1.000
_cell.length_c   1.000
_cell.angle_alpha   90.00
_cell.angle_beta   90.00
_cell.angle_gamma   90.00
#
_symmetry.space_group_name_H-M   'P 1'
#
loop_
_entity.id
_entity.type
_entity.pdbx_description
1 polymer ?
#
loop_
_entity_poly.entity_id
_entity_poly.type
_entity_poly.pdbx_seq_one_letter_code
_entity_poly.pdbx_strand_id
1 'polypeptide(L)'
;YNFVDDDSSLDLNDTAPLLIPSRYEDYYEDVKIKDDSVFNHEMAEELSNFLEIATIDNLCESEMKLLSILVKISADINKIFDNEHSMDICSLQYFYAAKLNQYFIEQENSENSITSPPILCGFHYLCAFHSHSKNELINNLNILSSTSFNWSNGCLHGLGWWIHNSELKTQILETIAKCQYQLNQEPLDSALFYFLLNKKSVISILYKSKKDSKMSTYFQQDFNEEDNRLSALKNAYHLLTVHRYMHAIVFFLLVEQFWEAIQICVSNLKDLQLGFLIASFCSKNSDMSVKFIKTYLIGEAEGVQIYGDVFLRSIGFWVLGRYVESLTTLVDKFSSSIVSNLSEKQSPNIVYSVLTKFHQL
;
A
#
# COMPACT_ATOMS: atom_id res chain seq x y z
N TYR A 1 41.53 -49.36 25.49
CA TYR A 1 40.81 -50.40 26.25
C TYR A 1 39.34 -50.02 26.27
N ASN A 2 38.56 -50.74 25.44
CA ASN A 2 37.09 -50.97 25.44
C ASN A 2 36.17 -49.74 25.33
N PHE A 3 35.56 -49.41 24.18
CA PHE A 3 34.45 -50.07 23.45
C PHE A 3 33.21 -50.36 24.32
N VAL A 4 32.13 -49.60 24.10
CA VAL A 4 30.77 -50.11 23.87
C VAL A 4 30.10 -49.20 22.83
N ASP A 5 29.56 -49.84 21.79
CA ASP A 5 28.85 -49.29 20.64
C ASP A 5 27.49 -48.69 21.03
N ASP A 6 27.01 -47.71 20.25
CA ASP A 6 25.62 -47.73 19.81
C ASP A 6 25.51 -47.00 18.46
N ASP A 7 25.29 -47.81 17.43
CA ASP A 7 24.83 -47.43 16.11
C ASP A 7 23.48 -46.70 16.23
N SER A 8 23.41 -45.46 15.73
CA SER A 8 22.18 -45.00 15.07
C SER A 8 22.57 -44.06 13.94
N SER A 9 22.53 -44.64 12.74
CA SER A 9 22.38 -43.94 11.48
C SER A 9 21.33 -42.83 11.62
N LEU A 10 21.74 -41.58 11.41
CA LEU A 10 20.83 -40.48 11.14
C LEU A 10 20.14 -40.78 9.80
N ASP A 11 18.98 -41.42 9.87
CA ASP A 11 18.08 -41.60 8.73
C ASP A 11 17.61 -40.21 8.28
N LEU A 12 18.15 -39.75 7.16
CA LEU A 12 17.76 -38.52 6.44
C LEU A 12 16.40 -38.66 5.73
N ASN A 13 15.49 -39.47 6.25
CA ASN A 13 14.16 -39.73 5.67
C ASN A 13 12.98 -39.34 6.56
N ASP A 14 13.20 -38.78 7.76
CA ASP A 14 12.12 -38.16 8.55
C ASP A 14 11.79 -36.75 8.04
N THR A 15 11.36 -36.68 6.79
CA THR A 15 10.42 -35.62 6.38
C THR A 15 9.03 -36.06 6.81
N ALA A 16 8.72 -35.90 8.10
CA ALA A 16 7.33 -35.83 8.52
C ALA A 16 6.70 -34.71 7.66
N PRO A 17 5.72 -35.01 6.78
CA PRO A 17 5.03 -33.94 6.09
C PRO A 17 4.47 -33.03 7.18
N LEU A 18 4.68 -31.72 7.05
CA LEU A 18 3.87 -30.73 7.73
C LEU A 18 2.42 -31.01 7.31
N LEU A 19 1.76 -31.89 8.06
CA LEU A 19 0.34 -32.14 8.00
C LEU A 19 -0.30 -30.84 8.45
N ILE A 20 -0.53 -29.94 7.51
CA ILE A 20 -1.52 -28.88 7.65
C ILE A 20 -2.82 -29.64 7.95
N PRO A 21 -3.39 -29.52 9.17
CA PRO A 21 -4.58 -30.27 9.52
C PRO A 21 -5.67 -29.99 8.49
N SER A 22 -6.06 -31.03 7.76
CA SER A 22 -7.16 -30.95 6.81
C SER A 22 -8.44 -30.80 7.62
N ARG A 23 -9.00 -29.59 7.59
CA ARG A 23 -10.20 -29.10 8.28
C ARG A 23 -9.92 -28.44 9.63
N TYR A 24 -10.01 -27.11 9.59
CA TYR A 24 -10.33 -26.27 10.73
C TYR A 24 -11.61 -26.71 11.49
N GLU A 25 -12.45 -27.60 10.93
CA GLU A 25 -13.72 -28.03 11.55
C GLU A 25 -13.53 -28.86 12.83
N ASP A 26 -12.47 -29.66 12.92
CA ASP A 26 -12.28 -30.61 14.05
C ASP A 26 -11.93 -29.90 15.38
N TYR A 27 -11.47 -28.64 15.34
CA TYR A 27 -11.13 -27.86 16.55
C TYR A 27 -12.34 -27.16 17.20
N TYR A 28 -13.48 -27.08 16.49
CA TYR A 28 -14.67 -26.36 16.98
C TYR A 28 -15.80 -27.28 17.45
N GLU A 29 -15.72 -28.60 17.27
CA GLU A 29 -16.82 -29.51 17.61
C GLU A 29 -17.11 -29.59 19.13
N ASP A 30 -16.12 -29.32 19.98
CA ASP A 30 -16.28 -29.42 21.44
C ASP A 30 -16.60 -28.10 22.15
N VAL A 31 -16.57 -26.96 21.46
CA VAL A 31 -16.99 -25.69 22.05
C VAL A 31 -18.46 -25.45 21.70
N LYS A 32 -19.36 -26.07 22.50
CA LYS A 32 -20.75 -25.60 22.57
C LYS A 32 -20.77 -24.22 23.22
N ILE A 33 -20.51 -23.19 22.42
CA ILE A 33 -20.76 -21.79 22.81
C ILE A 33 -22.25 -21.71 23.13
N LYS A 34 -22.56 -21.60 24.42
CA LYS A 34 -23.92 -21.62 24.96
C LYS A 34 -24.53 -20.23 25.09
N ASP A 35 -23.95 -19.24 24.43
CA ASP A 35 -24.46 -17.88 24.40
C ASP A 35 -24.66 -17.44 22.95
N ASP A 36 -25.88 -17.02 22.64
CA ASP A 36 -26.22 -16.23 21.44
C ASP A 36 -25.64 -14.81 21.51
N SER A 37 -24.67 -14.55 22.40
CA SER A 37 -24.00 -13.25 22.49
C SER A 37 -23.00 -13.14 21.35
N VAL A 38 -23.37 -12.36 20.34
CA VAL A 38 -22.42 -11.88 19.33
C VAL A 38 -21.27 -11.20 20.08
N PHE A 39 -20.04 -11.66 19.86
CA PHE A 39 -18.85 -11.04 20.43
C PHE A 39 -18.82 -9.57 20.01
N ASN A 40 -19.14 -8.67 20.94
CA ASN A 40 -19.36 -7.25 20.67
C ASN A 40 -18.12 -6.41 21.02
N HIS A 41 -18.18 -5.11 20.73
CA HIS A 41 -17.06 -4.20 21.02
C HIS A 41 -16.70 -4.14 22.52
N GLU A 42 -17.69 -4.12 23.41
CA GLU A 42 -17.47 -4.05 24.87
C GLU A 42 -16.73 -5.31 25.38
N MET A 43 -17.16 -6.50 24.95
CA MET A 43 -16.50 -7.78 25.29
C MET A 43 -15.06 -7.83 24.78
N ALA A 44 -14.80 -7.26 23.59
CA ALA A 44 -13.46 -7.21 23.03
C ALA A 44 -12.54 -6.23 23.78
N GLU A 45 -13.06 -5.07 24.21
CA GLU A 45 -12.31 -4.13 25.06
C GLU A 45 -12.00 -4.72 26.45
N GLU A 46 -12.98 -5.37 27.08
CA GLU A 46 -12.76 -6.06 28.37
C GLU A 46 -11.70 -7.16 28.25
N LEU A 47 -11.78 -7.99 27.20
CA LEU A 47 -10.78 -9.02 26.94
C LEU A 47 -9.40 -8.43 26.66
N SER A 48 -9.32 -7.34 25.90
CA SER A 48 -8.07 -6.63 25.65
C SER A 48 -7.43 -6.16 26.96
N ASN A 49 -8.21 -5.51 27.84
CA ASN A 49 -7.73 -5.03 29.15
C ASN A 49 -7.32 -6.18 30.07
N PHE A 50 -8.04 -7.30 30.02
CA PHE A 50 -7.69 -8.50 30.77
C PHE A 50 -6.35 -9.09 30.31
N LEU A 51 -6.13 -9.20 29.00
CA LEU A 51 -4.91 -9.75 28.41
C LEU A 51 -3.66 -8.88 28.66
N GLU A 52 -3.82 -7.60 29.02
CA GLU A 52 -2.70 -6.76 29.43
C GLU A 52 -2.13 -7.11 30.82
N ILE A 53 -2.94 -7.76 31.67
CA ILE A 53 -2.60 -8.06 33.07
C ILE A 53 -2.48 -9.57 33.30
N ALA A 54 -3.23 -10.37 32.55
CA ALA A 54 -3.29 -11.81 32.70
C ALA A 54 -2.12 -12.51 32.00
N THR A 55 -1.71 -13.64 32.56
CA THR A 55 -0.83 -14.60 31.90
C THR A 55 -1.64 -15.87 31.65
N ILE A 56 -1.62 -16.36 30.40
CA ILE A 56 -2.29 -17.60 30.03
C ILE A 56 -1.25 -18.71 30.00
N ASP A 57 -1.51 -19.78 30.73
CA ASP A 57 -0.63 -20.94 30.77
C ASP A 57 -0.41 -21.51 29.36
N ASN A 58 0.84 -21.83 29.03
CA ASN A 58 1.31 -22.32 27.72
C ASN A 58 1.35 -21.32 26.56
N LEU A 59 1.15 -20.01 26.80
CA LEU A 59 1.47 -18.98 25.81
C LEU A 59 2.76 -18.26 26.20
N CYS A 60 3.66 -18.09 25.23
CA CYS A 60 4.83 -17.24 25.42
C CYS A 60 4.47 -15.75 25.31
N GLU A 61 5.40 -14.87 25.70
CA GLU A 61 5.16 -13.43 25.72
C GLU A 61 4.78 -12.88 24.33
N SER A 62 5.41 -13.37 23.25
CA SER A 62 5.07 -12.94 21.88
C SER A 62 3.69 -13.44 21.43
N GLU A 63 3.27 -14.63 21.88
CA GLU A 63 1.93 -15.16 21.60
C GLU A 63 0.85 -14.42 22.38
N MET A 64 1.10 -14.10 23.65
CA MET A 64 0.23 -13.24 24.47
C MET A 64 0.07 -11.86 23.85
N LYS A 65 1.18 -11.26 23.39
CA LYS A 65 1.18 -9.98 22.66
C LYS A 65 0.36 -10.06 21.37
N LEU A 66 0.58 -11.09 20.55
CA LEU A 66 -0.19 -11.30 19.32
C LEU A 66 -1.68 -11.44 19.63
N LEU A 67 -2.05 -12.25 20.63
CA LEU A 67 -3.43 -12.43 21.04
C LEU A 67 -4.09 -11.11 21.48
N SER A 68 -3.39 -10.30 22.27
CA SER A 68 -3.87 -8.97 22.66
C SER A 68 -4.11 -8.07 21.44
N ILE A 69 -3.19 -8.06 20.48
CA ILE A 69 -3.34 -7.30 19.23
C ILE A 69 -4.56 -7.79 18.43
N LEU A 70 -4.73 -9.11 18.29
CA LEU A 70 -5.88 -9.70 17.58
C LEU A 70 -7.21 -9.30 18.22
N VAL A 71 -7.28 -9.32 19.55
CA VAL A 71 -8.47 -8.89 20.29
C VAL A 71 -8.74 -7.40 20.07
N LYS A 72 -7.72 -6.53 20.12
CA LYS A 72 -7.88 -5.09 19.82
C LYS A 72 -8.39 -4.84 18.41
N ILE A 73 -7.85 -5.55 17.41
CA ILE A 73 -8.31 -5.45 16.02
C ILE A 73 -9.77 -5.93 15.89
N SER A 74 -10.14 -7.01 16.58
CA SER A 74 -11.53 -7.50 16.59
C SER A 74 -12.49 -6.49 17.24
N ALA A 75 -12.07 -5.80 18.29
CA ALA A 75 -12.83 -4.70 18.89
C ALA A 75 -13.06 -3.58 17.85
N ASP A 76 -11.98 -3.11 17.22
CA ASP A 76 -12.04 -2.09 16.16
C ASP A 76 -13.00 -2.48 15.03
N ILE A 77 -12.96 -3.74 14.59
CA ILE A 77 -13.85 -4.28 13.55
C ILE A 77 -15.31 -4.29 14.02
N ASN A 78 -15.59 -4.78 15.23
CA ASN A 78 -16.94 -4.79 15.79
C ASN A 78 -17.54 -3.39 15.87
N LYS A 79 -16.74 -2.40 16.29
CA LYS A 79 -17.15 -0.99 16.30
C LYS A 79 -17.58 -0.48 14.93
N ILE A 80 -16.90 -0.93 13.88
CA ILE A 80 -17.22 -0.51 12.50
C ILE A 80 -18.56 -1.13 12.08
N PHE A 81 -18.82 -2.39 12.45
CA PHE A 81 -20.10 -3.03 12.18
C PHE A 81 -21.28 -2.38 12.91
N ASP A 82 -21.06 -1.89 14.13
CA ASP A 82 -22.10 -1.20 14.91
C ASP A 82 -22.52 0.16 14.31
N ASN A 83 -21.66 0.81 13.52
CA ASN A 83 -21.83 2.19 13.06
C ASN A 83 -22.58 2.36 11.71
N GLU A 84 -23.31 1.36 11.21
CA GLU A 84 -24.02 1.33 9.89
C GLU A 84 -23.12 1.53 8.63
N HIS A 85 -21.91 2.07 8.77
CA HIS A 85 -20.90 2.24 7.73
C HIS A 85 -20.11 0.94 7.49
N SER A 86 -20.79 -0.04 6.89
CA SER A 86 -20.18 -1.36 6.62
C SER A 86 -18.99 -1.25 5.65
N MET A 87 -17.82 -1.71 6.11
CA MET A 87 -16.69 -2.03 5.24
C MET A 87 -17.00 -3.31 4.47
N ASP A 88 -16.69 -3.32 3.17
CA ASP A 88 -16.73 -4.55 2.38
C ASP A 88 -15.59 -5.52 2.80
N ILE A 89 -15.69 -6.76 2.34
CA ILE A 89 -14.73 -7.82 2.71
C ILE A 89 -13.30 -7.46 2.30
N CYS A 90 -13.10 -6.82 1.15
CA CYS A 90 -11.76 -6.46 0.69
C CYS A 90 -11.18 -5.31 1.54
N SER A 91 -12.00 -4.34 1.95
CA SER A 91 -11.56 -3.30 2.91
C SER A 91 -11.27 -3.89 4.28
N LEU A 92 -12.06 -4.84 4.79
CA LEU A 92 -11.81 -5.52 6.07
C LEU A 92 -10.47 -6.27 6.06
N GLN A 93 -10.16 -6.99 4.98
CA GLN A 93 -8.89 -7.71 4.85
C GLN A 93 -7.69 -6.78 4.87
N TYR A 94 -7.76 -5.70 4.09
CA TYR A 94 -6.70 -4.69 4.12
C TYR A 94 -6.62 -4.00 5.48
N PHE A 95 -7.75 -3.63 6.07
CA PHE A 95 -7.83 -2.96 7.38
C PHE A 95 -7.18 -3.79 8.47
N TYR A 96 -7.53 -5.08 8.55
CA TYR A 96 -6.94 -6.03 9.49
C TYR A 96 -5.42 -6.06 9.36
N ALA A 97 -4.89 -6.25 8.14
CA ALA A 97 -3.46 -6.30 7.89
C ALA A 97 -2.76 -4.97 8.20
N ALA A 98 -3.40 -3.83 7.88
CA ALA A 98 -2.87 -2.50 8.14
C ALA A 98 -2.80 -2.20 9.64
N LYS A 99 -3.84 -2.56 10.41
CA LYS A 99 -3.86 -2.43 11.87
C LYS A 99 -2.85 -3.33 12.53
N LEU A 100 -2.74 -4.58 12.08
CA LEU A 100 -1.73 -5.51 12.56
C LEU A 100 -0.32 -4.94 12.36
N ASN A 101 -0.03 -4.40 11.17
CA ASN A 101 1.24 -3.75 10.87
C ASN A 101 1.49 -2.51 11.75
N GLN A 102 0.46 -1.69 11.99
CA GLN A 102 0.55 -0.52 12.86
C GLN A 102 0.92 -0.91 14.29
N TYR A 103 0.22 -1.90 14.87
CA TYR A 103 0.51 -2.36 16.23
C TYR A 103 1.91 -2.94 16.37
N PHE A 104 2.40 -3.70 15.37
CA PHE A 104 3.78 -4.18 15.39
C PHE A 104 4.81 -3.03 15.37
N ILE A 105 4.60 -2.00 14.54
CA ILE A 105 5.48 -0.84 14.48
C ILE A 105 5.48 -0.06 15.80
N GLU A 106 4.31 0.15 16.42
CA GLU A 106 4.19 0.82 17.72
C GLU A 106 4.98 0.07 18.82
N GLN A 107 4.99 -1.26 18.77
CA GLN A 107 5.74 -2.09 19.71
C GLN A 107 7.25 -2.06 19.45
N GLU A 108 7.71 -2.15 18.20
CA GLU A 108 9.15 -2.12 17.87
C GLU A 108 9.83 -0.81 18.28
N ASN A 109 9.12 0.31 18.17
CA ASN A 109 9.60 1.62 18.62
C ASN A 109 9.86 1.67 20.14
N SER A 110 9.35 0.71 20.92
CA SER A 110 9.60 0.62 22.37
C SER A 110 10.79 -0.25 22.74
N GLU A 111 11.23 -1.17 21.86
CA GLU A 111 12.24 -2.20 22.17
C GLU A 111 13.58 -2.08 21.40
N ASN A 112 13.80 -1.01 20.61
CA ASN A 112 15.04 -0.78 19.83
C ASN A 112 15.48 -2.00 18.97
N SER A 113 14.53 -2.77 18.44
CA SER A 113 14.81 -3.96 17.65
C SER A 113 14.79 -3.67 16.13
N ILE A 114 15.34 -4.61 15.36
CA ILE A 114 15.43 -4.56 13.90
C ILE A 114 14.01 -4.56 13.32
N THR A 115 13.70 -3.58 12.45
CA THR A 115 12.38 -3.39 11.85
C THR A 115 11.90 -4.65 11.12
N SER A 116 10.78 -5.22 11.54
CA SER A 116 10.13 -6.33 10.84
C SER A 116 9.70 -5.89 9.43
N PRO A 117 9.72 -6.79 8.44
CA PRO A 117 9.21 -6.47 7.12
C PRO A 117 7.72 -6.08 7.20
N PRO A 118 7.26 -5.09 6.42
CA PRO A 118 5.87 -4.66 6.46
C PRO A 118 4.94 -5.81 6.08
N ILE A 119 3.87 -5.98 6.87
CA ILE A 119 2.85 -7.03 6.62
C ILE A 119 2.08 -6.75 5.34
N LEU A 120 1.91 -5.47 5.00
CA LEU A 120 1.24 -5.06 3.77
C LEU A 120 2.06 -5.46 2.55
N CYS A 121 1.39 -6.11 1.60
CA CYS A 121 1.98 -6.66 0.38
C CYS A 121 1.01 -6.48 -0.78
N GLY A 122 1.38 -6.90 -2.00
CA GLY A 122 0.54 -6.73 -3.18
C GLY A 122 -0.87 -7.28 -3.03
N PHE A 123 -1.05 -8.39 -2.31
CA PHE A 123 -2.38 -8.95 -2.02
C PHE A 123 -3.26 -7.93 -1.29
N HIS A 124 -2.75 -7.36 -0.21
CA HIS A 124 -3.47 -6.36 0.58
C HIS A 124 -3.78 -5.12 -0.27
N TYR A 125 -2.84 -4.65 -1.10
CA TYR A 125 -3.07 -3.52 -1.99
C TYR A 125 -4.13 -3.82 -3.05
N LEU A 126 -4.20 -5.06 -3.55
CA LEU A 126 -5.25 -5.52 -4.46
C LEU A 126 -6.62 -5.54 -3.75
N CYS A 127 -6.70 -6.00 -2.50
CA CYS A 127 -7.94 -5.92 -1.71
C CYS A 127 -8.41 -4.45 -1.57
N ALA A 128 -7.52 -3.54 -1.17
CA ALA A 128 -7.86 -2.12 -1.08
C ALA A 128 -8.26 -1.52 -2.45
N PHE A 129 -7.60 -1.95 -3.54
CA PHE A 129 -7.93 -1.56 -4.91
C PHE A 129 -9.35 -1.98 -5.31
N HIS A 130 -9.77 -3.20 -4.96
CA HIS A 130 -11.10 -3.70 -5.29
C HIS A 130 -12.21 -3.22 -4.35
N SER A 131 -11.89 -2.85 -3.11
CA SER A 131 -12.86 -2.36 -2.13
C SER A 131 -13.75 -1.22 -2.66
N HIS A 132 -15.05 -1.25 -2.34
CA HIS A 132 -15.98 -0.15 -2.60
C HIS A 132 -15.99 0.87 -1.45
N SER A 133 -15.66 0.46 -0.23
CA SER A 133 -15.65 1.30 0.97
C SER A 133 -14.29 1.98 1.24
N LYS A 134 -13.67 2.57 0.20
CA LYS A 134 -12.33 3.21 0.31
C LYS A 134 -12.33 4.43 1.23
N ASN A 135 -13.42 5.19 1.28
CA ASN A 135 -13.52 6.37 2.16
C ASN A 135 -13.53 5.94 3.63
N GLU A 136 -14.38 4.96 3.94
CA GLU A 136 -14.53 4.36 5.24
C GLU A 136 -13.20 3.74 5.69
N LEU A 137 -12.50 3.05 4.79
CA LEU A 137 -11.18 2.49 5.05
C LEU A 137 -10.15 3.56 5.45
N ILE A 138 -10.06 4.67 4.72
CA ILE A 138 -9.15 5.78 5.03
C ILE A 138 -9.51 6.43 6.37
N ASN A 139 -10.81 6.61 6.64
CA ASN A 139 -11.31 7.20 7.89
C ASN A 139 -11.00 6.32 9.09
N ASN A 140 -11.29 5.02 9.01
CA ASN A 140 -11.04 4.06 10.09
C ASN A 140 -9.54 3.86 10.38
N LEU A 141 -8.69 4.04 9.37
CA LEU A 141 -7.23 4.05 9.54
C LEU A 141 -6.67 5.39 10.03
N ASN A 142 -7.52 6.41 10.23
CA ASN A 142 -7.12 7.75 10.71
C ASN A 142 -5.99 8.39 9.87
N ILE A 143 -5.91 8.08 8.58
CA ILE A 143 -4.82 8.54 7.70
C ILE A 143 -4.84 10.06 7.57
N LEU A 144 -6.03 10.66 7.42
CA LEU A 144 -6.18 12.10 7.19
C LEU A 144 -5.99 12.95 8.45
N SER A 145 -6.17 12.38 9.65
CA SER A 145 -6.03 13.09 10.92
C SER A 145 -4.59 13.09 11.45
N SER A 146 -3.71 12.25 10.88
CA SER A 146 -2.32 12.18 11.27
C SER A 146 -1.50 13.37 10.76
N THR A 147 -0.86 14.10 11.68
CA THR A 147 0.02 15.23 11.36
C THR A 147 1.40 14.79 10.85
N SER A 148 1.78 13.53 11.09
CA SER A 148 3.06 12.94 10.68
C SER A 148 2.98 12.09 9.41
N PHE A 149 1.81 12.08 8.74
CA PHE A 149 1.59 11.26 7.55
C PHE A 149 2.31 11.82 6.30
N ASN A 150 3.49 11.27 6.02
CA ASN A 150 4.30 11.63 4.86
C ASN A 150 4.16 10.62 3.70
N TRP A 151 4.84 10.88 2.58
CA TRP A 151 4.78 10.00 1.40
C TRP A 151 5.28 8.58 1.67
N SER A 152 6.29 8.41 2.52
CA SER A 152 6.79 7.08 2.90
C SER A 152 5.70 6.26 3.60
N ASN A 153 4.95 6.87 4.53
CA ASN A 153 3.78 6.23 5.14
C ASN A 153 2.72 5.89 4.09
N GLY A 154 2.44 6.81 3.16
CA GLY A 154 1.54 6.56 2.04
C GLY A 154 1.96 5.37 1.18
N CYS A 155 3.25 5.24 0.87
CA CYS A 155 3.81 4.10 0.14
C CYS A 155 3.67 2.79 0.90
N LEU A 156 3.89 2.78 2.22
CA LEU A 156 3.70 1.58 3.05
C LEU A 156 2.25 1.09 3.01
N HIS A 157 1.29 2.03 2.98
CA HIS A 157 -0.13 1.74 2.79
C HIS A 157 -0.53 1.43 1.34
N GLY A 158 0.41 1.47 0.39
CA GLY A 158 0.10 1.21 -1.02
C GLY A 158 -0.83 2.26 -1.64
N LEU A 159 -0.94 3.45 -1.05
CA LEU A 159 -1.91 4.48 -1.43
C LEU A 159 -1.81 4.87 -2.92
N GLY A 160 -0.61 4.80 -3.50
CA GLY A 160 -0.40 5.05 -4.92
C GLY A 160 -1.15 4.07 -5.82
N TRP A 161 -1.41 2.85 -5.35
CA TRP A 161 -2.03 1.79 -6.14
C TRP A 161 -3.54 1.86 -6.22
N TRP A 162 -4.22 2.25 -5.15
CA TRP A 162 -5.66 2.04 -5.00
C TRP A 162 -6.50 3.30 -4.79
N ILE A 163 -5.89 4.48 -4.60
CA ILE A 163 -6.65 5.74 -4.52
C ILE A 163 -6.94 6.26 -5.93
N HIS A 164 -8.20 6.11 -6.36
CA HIS A 164 -8.67 6.61 -7.66
C HIS A 164 -9.74 7.70 -7.55
N ASN A 165 -10.43 7.82 -6.41
CA ASN A 165 -11.40 8.90 -6.20
C ASN A 165 -10.67 10.25 -6.17
N SER A 166 -11.08 11.18 -7.03
CA SER A 166 -10.47 12.50 -7.16
C SER A 166 -10.46 13.30 -5.85
N GLU A 167 -11.51 13.18 -5.04
CA GLU A 167 -11.63 13.89 -3.77
C GLU A 167 -10.67 13.34 -2.72
N LEU A 168 -10.71 12.03 -2.45
CA LEU A 168 -9.77 11.36 -1.54
C LEU A 168 -8.32 11.57 -1.96
N LYS A 169 -8.04 11.44 -3.25
CA LYS A 169 -6.70 11.67 -3.81
C LYS A 169 -6.23 13.08 -3.52
N THR A 170 -7.10 14.08 -3.66
CA THR A 170 -6.76 15.47 -3.34
C THR A 170 -6.47 15.63 -1.85
N GLN A 171 -7.35 15.12 -0.98
CA GLN A 171 -7.19 15.23 0.48
C GLN A 171 -5.88 14.59 0.96
N ILE A 172 -5.59 13.37 0.52
CA ILE A 172 -4.39 12.62 0.93
C ILE A 172 -3.12 13.32 0.47
N LEU A 173 -3.06 13.77 -0.78
CA LEU A 173 -1.87 14.46 -1.29
C LEU A 173 -1.66 15.82 -0.65
N GLU A 174 -2.74 16.53 -0.27
CA GLU A 174 -2.61 17.74 0.54
C GLU A 174 -2.07 17.47 1.94
N THR A 175 -2.55 16.41 2.60
CA THR A 175 -2.05 15.99 3.92
C THR A 175 -0.56 15.68 3.83
N ILE A 176 -0.14 14.91 2.83
CA ILE A 176 1.27 14.58 2.58
C ILE A 176 2.09 15.84 2.28
N ALA A 177 1.59 16.74 1.42
CA ALA A 177 2.28 17.99 1.09
C ALA A 177 2.47 18.90 2.31
N LYS A 178 1.44 19.01 3.16
CA LYS A 178 1.49 19.77 4.42
C LYS A 178 2.49 19.16 5.38
N CYS A 179 2.46 17.83 5.56
CA CYS A 179 3.40 17.12 6.42
C CYS A 179 4.85 17.35 5.96
N GLN A 180 5.14 17.19 4.66
CA GLN A 180 6.49 17.42 4.12
C GLN A 180 6.97 18.86 4.28
N TYR A 181 6.10 19.85 4.07
CA TYR A 181 6.44 21.24 4.36
C TYR A 181 6.71 21.45 5.84
N GLN A 182 5.92 20.87 6.74
CA GLN A 182 6.08 21.05 8.18
C GLN A 182 7.41 20.49 8.73
N LEU A 183 7.94 19.42 8.13
CA LEU A 183 9.18 18.79 8.58
C LEU A 183 10.41 19.72 8.45
N ASN A 184 10.64 20.29 7.26
CA ASN A 184 11.84 21.09 6.98
C ASN A 184 11.55 22.57 6.74
N GLN A 185 10.27 22.95 6.68
CA GLN A 185 9.79 24.25 6.20
C GLN A 185 10.22 24.60 4.77
N GLU A 186 10.80 23.66 4.00
CA GLU A 186 11.26 23.91 2.64
C GLU A 186 10.10 23.78 1.64
N PRO A 187 9.71 24.85 0.91
CA PRO A 187 8.57 24.79 -0.01
C PRO A 187 8.74 23.73 -1.10
N LEU A 188 9.98 23.50 -1.55
CA LEU A 188 10.30 22.53 -2.60
C LEU A 188 10.03 21.08 -2.19
N ASP A 189 10.09 20.77 -0.90
CA ASP A 189 9.79 19.43 -0.38
C ASP A 189 8.32 19.09 -0.62
N SER A 190 7.42 20.07 -0.45
CA SER A 190 5.98 19.90 -0.69
C SER A 190 5.55 20.08 -2.16
N ALA A 191 6.44 20.58 -3.02
CA ALA A 191 6.10 21.03 -4.37
C ALA A 191 5.60 19.92 -5.27
N LEU A 192 6.14 18.71 -5.13
CA LEU A 192 5.74 17.55 -5.93
C LEU A 192 4.24 17.31 -5.84
N PHE A 193 3.71 17.20 -4.62
CA PHE A 193 2.31 16.88 -4.39
C PHE A 193 1.38 18.04 -4.74
N TYR A 194 1.77 19.29 -4.45
CA TYR A 194 1.00 20.44 -4.91
C TYR A 194 0.96 20.56 -6.43
N PHE A 195 2.02 20.19 -7.14
CA PHE A 195 2.05 20.25 -8.60
C PHE A 195 1.15 19.18 -9.23
N LEU A 196 1.13 17.97 -8.66
CA LEU A 196 0.17 16.93 -9.07
C LEU A 196 -1.29 17.39 -8.90
N LEU A 197 -1.57 18.27 -7.94
CA LEU A 197 -2.89 18.87 -7.71
C LEU A 197 -3.14 20.13 -8.56
N ASN A 198 -2.25 20.49 -9.50
CA ASN A 198 -2.28 21.76 -10.25
C ASN A 198 -2.28 23.03 -9.35
N LYS A 199 -1.72 22.93 -8.14
CA LYS A 199 -1.64 24.03 -7.15
C LYS A 199 -0.25 24.68 -7.12
N LYS A 200 0.36 24.94 -8.28
CA LYS A 200 1.68 25.58 -8.41
C LYS A 200 1.78 26.91 -7.66
N SER A 201 0.69 27.70 -7.66
CA SER A 201 0.63 29.00 -6.98
C SER A 201 0.94 28.91 -5.49
N VAL A 202 0.59 27.81 -4.82
CA VAL A 202 0.89 27.58 -3.39
C VAL A 202 2.39 27.65 -3.14
N ILE A 203 3.21 27.06 -4.01
CA ILE A 203 4.67 27.07 -3.84
C ILE A 203 5.24 28.48 -3.96
N SER A 204 4.75 29.28 -4.92
CA SER A 204 5.17 30.69 -5.01
C SER A 204 4.82 31.49 -3.76
N ILE A 205 3.64 31.24 -3.16
CA ILE A 205 3.19 31.90 -1.93
C ILE A 205 4.04 31.47 -0.73
N LEU A 206 4.38 30.17 -0.63
CA LEU A 206 5.25 29.66 0.43
C LEU A 206 6.65 30.29 0.38
N TYR A 207 7.26 30.41 -0.80
CA TYR A 207 8.53 31.14 -0.97
C TYR A 207 8.43 32.62 -0.61
N LYS A 208 7.32 33.28 -0.99
CA LYS A 208 7.05 34.66 -0.59
C LYS A 208 6.98 34.80 0.93
N SER A 209 6.36 33.84 1.62
CA SER A 209 6.27 33.83 3.09
C SER A 209 7.65 33.67 3.77
N LYS A 210 8.56 32.91 3.15
CA LYS A 210 9.97 32.78 3.54
C LYS A 210 10.84 33.98 3.14
N LYS A 211 10.27 35.03 2.54
CA LYS A 211 10.99 36.21 2.01
C LYS A 211 11.99 35.88 0.90
N ASP A 212 11.83 34.74 0.22
CA ASP A 212 12.60 34.39 -0.98
C ASP A 212 11.85 34.89 -2.22
N SER A 213 12.07 36.17 -2.55
CA SER A 213 11.44 36.79 -3.71
C SER A 213 11.88 36.17 -5.03
N LYS A 214 13.12 35.67 -5.11
CA LYS A 214 13.68 35.10 -6.34
C LYS A 214 13.00 33.78 -6.70
N MET A 215 12.86 32.87 -5.74
CA MET A 215 12.14 31.60 -5.99
C MET A 215 10.64 31.84 -6.13
N SER A 216 10.07 32.79 -5.39
CA SER A 216 8.66 33.17 -5.56
C SER A 216 8.35 33.63 -6.99
N THR A 217 9.18 34.50 -7.59
CA THR A 217 8.96 34.97 -8.97
C THR A 217 9.25 33.87 -9.98
N TYR A 218 10.28 33.05 -9.74
CA TYR A 218 10.60 31.91 -10.60
C TYR A 218 9.42 30.96 -10.77
N PHE A 219 8.76 30.55 -9.68
CA PHE A 219 7.58 29.68 -9.77
C PHE A 219 6.32 30.38 -10.30
N GLN A 220 6.33 31.70 -10.51
CA GLN A 220 5.25 32.42 -11.19
C GLN A 220 5.45 32.51 -12.71
N GLN A 221 6.65 32.21 -13.21
CA GLN A 221 6.96 32.24 -14.64
C GLN A 221 6.13 31.22 -15.44
N ASP A 222 5.92 31.52 -16.72
CA ASP A 222 5.36 30.58 -17.67
C ASP A 222 6.46 29.65 -18.21
N PHE A 223 6.36 28.35 -17.91
CA PHE A 223 7.34 27.35 -18.33
C PHE A 223 7.05 26.79 -19.74
N ASN A 224 6.03 27.30 -20.42
CA ASN A 224 5.84 27.08 -21.85
C ASN A 224 6.82 27.91 -22.71
N GLU A 225 7.36 29.01 -22.16
CA GLU A 225 8.38 29.81 -22.83
C GLU A 225 9.74 29.08 -22.83
N GLU A 226 10.43 29.07 -23.98
CA GLU A 226 11.66 28.28 -24.16
C GLU A 226 12.76 28.63 -23.16
N ASP A 227 12.97 29.91 -22.85
CA ASP A 227 14.01 30.34 -21.90
C ASP A 227 13.74 29.84 -20.48
N ASN A 228 12.49 29.96 -20.01
CA ASN A 228 12.07 29.48 -18.70
C ASN A 228 12.13 27.94 -18.64
N ARG A 229 11.73 27.27 -19.73
CA ARG A 229 11.82 25.82 -19.89
C ARG A 229 13.27 25.33 -19.80
N LEU A 230 14.20 25.96 -20.53
CA LEU A 230 15.62 25.62 -20.49
C LEU A 230 16.24 25.89 -19.11
N SER A 231 15.83 26.97 -18.45
CA SER A 231 16.24 27.28 -17.07
C SER A 231 15.81 26.19 -16.08
N ALA A 232 14.54 25.74 -16.16
CA ALA A 232 14.03 24.64 -15.34
C ALA A 232 14.75 23.31 -15.62
N LEU A 233 15.03 22.99 -16.88
CA LEU A 233 15.80 21.80 -17.23
C LEU A 233 17.21 21.84 -16.66
N LYS A 234 17.92 22.97 -16.76
CA LYS A 234 19.25 23.13 -16.13
C LYS A 234 19.20 22.88 -14.63
N ASN A 235 18.17 23.39 -13.95
CA ASN A 235 17.96 23.14 -12.52
C ASN A 235 17.67 21.66 -12.23
N ALA A 236 16.82 21.01 -13.04
CA ALA A 236 16.50 19.60 -12.90
C ALA A 236 17.76 18.72 -13.02
N TYR A 237 18.55 18.91 -14.08
CA TYR A 237 19.78 18.15 -14.29
C TYR A 237 20.84 18.44 -13.22
N HIS A 238 20.97 19.68 -12.75
CA HIS A 238 21.83 19.97 -11.62
C HIS A 238 21.41 19.19 -10.36
N LEU A 239 20.11 19.17 -10.03
CA LEU A 239 19.59 18.44 -8.87
C LEU A 239 19.81 16.93 -8.96
N LEU A 240 19.80 16.35 -10.17
CA LEU A 240 20.19 14.96 -10.39
C LEU A 240 21.66 14.70 -10.03
N THR A 241 22.58 15.63 -10.38
CA THR A 241 24.02 15.47 -10.07
C THR A 241 24.31 15.52 -8.57
N VAL A 242 23.47 16.19 -7.78
CA VAL A 242 23.60 16.28 -6.31
C VAL A 242 22.65 15.31 -5.59
N HIS A 243 22.11 14.31 -6.29
CA HIS A 243 21.23 13.26 -5.75
C HIS A 243 19.94 13.76 -5.07
N ARG A 244 19.46 14.97 -5.43
CA ARG A 244 18.18 15.52 -4.95
C ARG A 244 17.05 15.15 -5.90
N TYR A 245 16.74 13.87 -5.97
CA TYR A 245 15.81 13.30 -6.96
C TYR A 245 14.39 13.85 -6.86
N MET A 246 13.82 13.97 -5.66
CA MET A 246 12.47 14.52 -5.45
C MET A 246 12.36 15.96 -5.98
N HIS A 247 13.36 16.79 -5.72
CA HIS A 247 13.41 18.15 -6.25
C HIS A 247 13.59 18.16 -7.77
N ALA A 248 14.45 17.30 -8.32
CA ALA A 248 14.63 17.19 -9.77
C ALA A 248 13.30 16.84 -10.47
N ILE A 249 12.53 15.89 -9.92
CA ILE A 249 11.21 15.50 -10.43
C ILE A 249 10.29 16.73 -10.50
N VAL A 250 10.26 17.58 -9.47
CA VAL A 250 9.45 18.81 -9.45
C VAL A 250 9.76 19.69 -10.66
N PHE A 251 11.03 19.87 -11.02
CA PHE A 251 11.41 20.66 -12.20
C PHE A 251 11.07 19.98 -13.53
N PHE A 252 11.18 18.66 -13.64
CA PHE A 252 10.70 17.94 -14.83
C PHE A 252 9.18 18.06 -15.01
N LEU A 253 8.41 18.03 -13.90
CA LEU A 253 6.97 18.25 -13.94
C LEU A 253 6.61 19.67 -14.38
N LEU A 254 7.40 20.70 -14.01
CA LEU A 254 7.16 22.08 -14.45
C LEU A 254 7.18 22.27 -15.96
N VAL A 255 8.04 21.52 -16.65
CA VAL A 255 8.24 21.60 -18.10
C VAL A 255 7.54 20.47 -18.85
N GLU A 256 6.61 19.79 -18.18
CA GLU A 256 5.81 18.69 -18.71
C GLU A 256 6.63 17.49 -19.25
N GLN A 257 7.85 17.31 -18.74
CA GLN A 257 8.71 16.14 -19.01
C GLN A 257 8.37 14.98 -18.06
N PHE A 258 7.16 14.46 -18.23
CA PHE A 258 6.59 13.46 -17.32
C PHE A 258 7.31 12.12 -17.37
N TRP A 259 7.81 11.68 -18.54
CA TRP A 259 8.47 10.39 -18.65
C TRP A 259 9.81 10.39 -17.93
N GLU A 260 10.58 11.47 -18.04
CA GLU A 260 11.84 11.68 -17.34
C GLU A 260 11.61 11.68 -15.81
N ALA A 261 10.58 12.39 -15.34
CA ALA A 261 10.15 12.36 -13.94
C ALA A 261 9.82 10.94 -13.45
N ILE A 262 9.04 10.17 -14.22
CA ILE A 262 8.69 8.78 -13.93
C ILE A 262 9.95 7.91 -13.89
N GLN A 263 10.85 8.04 -14.86
CA GLN A 263 12.08 7.26 -14.90
C GLN A 263 12.97 7.49 -13.68
N ILE A 264 13.03 8.72 -13.16
CA ILE A 264 13.75 9.03 -11.92
C ILE A 264 13.08 8.36 -10.72
N CYS A 265 11.74 8.36 -10.65
CA CYS A 265 11.01 7.65 -9.59
C CYS A 265 11.37 6.16 -9.57
N VAL A 266 11.31 5.49 -10.73
CA VAL A 266 11.56 4.05 -10.81
C VAL A 266 13.04 3.71 -10.66
N SER A 267 13.92 4.46 -11.32
CA SER A 267 15.34 4.08 -11.41
C SER A 267 16.15 4.53 -10.21
N ASN A 268 15.93 5.76 -9.74
CA ASN A 268 16.71 6.38 -8.67
C ASN A 268 16.02 6.27 -7.30
N LEU A 269 14.72 6.57 -7.22
CA LEU A 269 13.98 6.48 -5.95
C LEU A 269 13.51 5.05 -5.63
N LYS A 270 13.51 4.15 -6.62
CA LYS A 270 12.93 2.79 -6.50
C LYS A 270 11.46 2.82 -6.07
N ASP A 271 10.75 3.88 -6.44
CA ASP A 271 9.38 4.14 -6.04
C ASP A 271 8.44 4.02 -7.25
N LEU A 272 7.94 2.79 -7.43
CA LEU A 272 6.96 2.49 -8.47
C LEU A 272 5.62 3.17 -8.21
N GLN A 273 5.23 3.35 -6.95
CA GLN A 273 3.97 3.99 -6.59
C GLN A 273 3.96 5.45 -7.00
N LEU A 274 5.06 6.17 -6.77
CA LEU A 274 5.19 7.57 -7.16
C LEU A 274 5.20 7.71 -8.68
N GLY A 275 5.92 6.82 -9.38
CA GLY A 275 5.92 6.78 -10.84
C GLY A 275 4.50 6.57 -11.40
N PHE A 276 3.74 5.63 -10.82
CA PHE A 276 2.35 5.39 -11.20
C PHE A 276 1.45 6.58 -10.88
N LEU A 277 1.62 7.19 -9.71
CA LEU A 277 0.87 8.37 -9.29
C LEU A 277 1.07 9.52 -10.29
N ILE A 278 2.31 9.84 -10.64
CA ILE A 278 2.64 10.85 -11.66
C ILE A 278 1.98 10.49 -12.99
N ALA A 279 2.17 9.26 -13.48
CA ALA A 279 1.58 8.81 -14.74
C ALA A 279 0.05 8.94 -14.77
N SER A 280 -0.62 8.69 -13.63
CA SER A 280 -2.08 8.81 -13.49
C SER A 280 -2.59 10.26 -13.46
N PHE A 281 -1.76 11.22 -13.01
CA PHE A 281 -2.12 12.64 -12.94
C PHE A 281 -1.90 13.39 -14.24
N CYS A 282 -1.06 12.86 -15.14
CA CYS A 282 -0.82 13.41 -16.46
C CYS A 282 -2.00 13.20 -17.44
N SER A 283 -3.24 13.13 -16.93
CA SER A 283 -4.48 12.66 -17.58
C SER A 283 -4.85 13.33 -18.91
N LYS A 284 -4.15 14.38 -19.33
CA LYS A 284 -4.20 14.88 -20.72
C LYS A 284 -3.61 13.88 -21.73
N ASN A 285 -2.77 12.95 -21.28
CA ASN A 285 -2.15 11.89 -22.08
C ASN A 285 -2.46 10.51 -21.47
N SER A 286 -3.61 9.92 -21.82
CA SER A 286 -3.96 8.53 -21.46
C SER A 286 -2.85 7.53 -21.76
N ASP A 287 -2.00 7.85 -22.74
CA ASP A 287 -0.90 7.02 -23.20
C ASP A 287 0.19 6.85 -22.14
N MET A 288 0.35 7.80 -21.21
CA MET A 288 1.42 7.75 -20.21
C MET A 288 1.16 6.72 -19.12
N SER A 289 -0.07 6.68 -18.58
CA SER A 289 -0.46 5.65 -17.60
C SER A 289 -0.44 4.26 -18.24
N VAL A 290 -0.93 4.13 -19.47
CA VAL A 290 -0.87 2.87 -20.23
C VAL A 290 0.59 2.42 -20.44
N LYS A 291 1.47 3.33 -20.88
CA LYS A 291 2.91 3.05 -21.05
C LYS A 291 3.54 2.62 -19.74
N PHE A 292 3.27 3.32 -18.63
CA PHE A 292 3.78 2.96 -17.32
C PHE A 292 3.33 1.54 -16.92
N ILE A 293 2.03 1.25 -17.00
CA ILE A 293 1.47 -0.06 -16.62
C ILE A 293 2.07 -1.19 -17.44
N LYS A 294 2.12 -1.04 -18.77
CA LYS A 294 2.70 -2.05 -19.67
C LYS A 294 4.18 -2.30 -19.39
N THR A 295 4.94 -1.23 -19.13
CA THR A 295 6.39 -1.31 -18.89
C THR A 295 6.71 -1.91 -17.53
N TYR A 296 6.06 -1.43 -16.47
CA TYR A 296 6.50 -1.69 -15.09
C TYR A 296 5.62 -2.64 -14.28
N LEU A 297 4.34 -2.83 -14.64
CA LEU A 297 3.45 -3.75 -13.91
C LEU A 297 3.24 -5.06 -14.67
N ILE A 298 3.00 -4.97 -15.98
CA ILE A 298 2.74 -6.14 -16.82
C ILE A 298 4.04 -6.76 -17.33
N GLY A 299 5.03 -5.94 -17.66
CA GLY A 299 6.31 -6.40 -18.21
C GLY A 299 6.23 -6.72 -19.72
N GLU A 300 5.39 -6.00 -20.47
CA GLU A 300 5.29 -6.14 -21.94
C GLU A 300 6.41 -5.39 -22.68
N ALA A 301 7.17 -4.54 -22.00
CA ALA A 301 8.27 -3.82 -22.60
C ALA A 301 9.53 -4.70 -22.71
N GLU A 302 10.11 -4.77 -23.90
CA GLU A 302 11.35 -5.52 -24.15
C GLU A 302 12.50 -5.03 -23.25
N GLY A 303 13.26 -5.98 -22.68
CA GLY A 303 14.49 -5.69 -21.92
C GLY A 303 14.30 -5.22 -20.48
N VAL A 304 13.07 -5.18 -19.96
CA VAL A 304 12.80 -4.82 -18.55
C VAL A 304 12.68 -6.09 -17.71
N GLN A 305 13.54 -6.21 -16.68
CA GLN A 305 13.43 -7.26 -15.67
C GLN A 305 12.09 -7.09 -14.95
N ILE A 306 11.26 -8.13 -14.98
CA ILE A 306 9.91 -8.14 -14.41
C ILE A 306 9.99 -7.82 -12.91
N TYR A 307 9.76 -6.56 -12.54
CA TYR A 307 9.29 -6.20 -11.21
C TYR A 307 7.81 -6.53 -11.22
N GLY A 308 7.41 -7.70 -10.73
CA GLY A 308 6.03 -8.12 -10.93
C GLY A 308 5.50 -8.94 -9.79
N ASP A 309 5.22 -8.27 -8.67
CA ASP A 309 4.21 -8.77 -7.76
C ASP A 309 2.94 -9.08 -8.58
N VAL A 310 2.50 -10.34 -8.54
CA VAL A 310 1.37 -10.85 -9.34
C VAL A 310 0.08 -10.08 -9.07
N PHE A 311 -0.07 -9.55 -7.86
CA PHE A 311 -1.21 -8.73 -7.47
C PHE A 311 -1.13 -7.33 -8.09
N LEU A 312 0.07 -6.72 -8.13
CA LEU A 312 0.26 -5.45 -8.84
C LEU A 312 0.08 -5.61 -10.36
N ARG A 313 0.47 -6.76 -10.92
CA ARG A 313 0.19 -7.08 -12.33
C ARG A 313 -1.32 -7.20 -12.58
N SER A 314 -2.05 -7.84 -11.66
CA SER A 314 -3.51 -7.93 -11.72
C SER A 314 -4.17 -6.54 -11.72
N ILE A 315 -3.71 -5.63 -10.84
CA ILE A 315 -4.12 -4.21 -10.85
C ILE A 315 -3.84 -3.58 -12.22
N GLY A 316 -2.64 -3.80 -12.77
CA GLY A 316 -2.25 -3.29 -14.08
C GLY A 316 -3.20 -3.72 -15.20
N PHE A 317 -3.48 -5.02 -15.31
CA PHE A 317 -4.44 -5.54 -16.29
C PHE A 317 -5.85 -4.97 -16.08
N TRP A 318 -6.29 -4.86 -14.83
CA TRP A 318 -7.61 -4.31 -14.51
C TRP A 318 -7.76 -2.86 -14.97
N VAL A 319 -6.75 -2.02 -14.71
CA VAL A 319 -6.75 -0.61 -15.12
C VAL A 319 -6.77 -0.47 -16.64
N LEU A 320 -6.16 -1.41 -17.38
CA LEU A 320 -6.21 -1.45 -18.85
C LEU A 320 -7.52 -2.03 -19.41
N GLY A 321 -8.48 -2.44 -18.57
CA GLY A 321 -9.72 -3.10 -19.00
C GLY A 321 -9.53 -4.56 -19.43
N ARG A 322 -8.37 -5.16 -19.14
CA ARG A 322 -8.01 -6.54 -19.47
C ARG A 322 -8.37 -7.47 -18.31
N TYR A 323 -9.66 -7.54 -18.02
CA TYR A 323 -10.18 -8.16 -16.80
C TYR A 323 -9.90 -9.67 -16.71
N VAL A 324 -9.89 -10.37 -17.85
CA VAL A 324 -9.57 -11.80 -17.89
C VAL A 324 -8.12 -12.01 -17.49
N GLU A 325 -7.19 -11.25 -18.07
CA GLU A 325 -5.77 -11.34 -17.73
C GLU A 325 -5.46 -10.93 -16.29
N SER A 326 -6.23 -9.98 -15.74
CA SER A 326 -6.19 -9.61 -14.33
C SER A 326 -6.53 -10.79 -13.40
N LEU A 327 -7.47 -11.65 -13.80
CA LEU A 327 -7.76 -12.88 -13.06
C LEU A 327 -6.73 -13.97 -13.32
N THR A 328 -6.40 -14.25 -14.59
CA THR A 328 -5.52 -15.38 -14.92
C THR A 328 -4.14 -15.21 -14.33
N THR A 329 -3.61 -13.99 -14.25
CA THR A 329 -2.32 -13.74 -13.61
C THR A 329 -2.30 -14.07 -12.11
N LEU A 330 -3.45 -14.08 -11.44
CA LEU A 330 -3.57 -14.54 -10.07
C LEU A 330 -3.70 -16.07 -10.04
N VAL A 331 -4.57 -16.62 -10.89
CA VAL A 331 -4.94 -18.04 -10.92
C VAL A 331 -3.81 -18.96 -11.42
N ASP A 332 -2.94 -18.51 -12.32
CA ASP A 332 -1.78 -19.29 -12.80
C ASP A 332 -0.83 -19.71 -11.66
N LYS A 333 -0.92 -19.06 -10.49
CA LYS A 333 -0.21 -19.43 -9.26
C LYS A 333 -1.01 -20.38 -8.35
N PHE A 334 -2.34 -20.48 -8.51
CA PHE A 334 -3.24 -21.12 -7.54
C PHE A 334 -4.10 -22.29 -8.07
N SER A 335 -4.39 -22.43 -9.39
CA SER A 335 -4.87 -23.69 -10.04
C SER A 335 -5.45 -23.50 -11.45
N SER A 336 -5.10 -24.39 -12.39
CA SER A 336 -5.46 -24.34 -13.82
C SER A 336 -6.93 -24.65 -14.17
N SER A 337 -7.82 -24.94 -13.21
CA SER A 337 -9.21 -25.37 -13.52
C SER A 337 -10.24 -24.24 -13.64
N ILE A 338 -9.97 -23.06 -13.07
CA ILE A 338 -10.91 -21.91 -13.08
C ILE A 338 -10.86 -21.17 -14.42
N VAL A 339 -9.70 -21.16 -15.08
CA VAL A 339 -9.44 -20.38 -16.30
C VAL A 339 -10.26 -20.86 -17.50
N SER A 340 -10.57 -22.16 -17.60
CA SER A 340 -11.26 -22.73 -18.77
C SER A 340 -12.70 -22.28 -18.94
N ASN A 341 -13.33 -21.69 -17.90
CA ASN A 341 -14.71 -21.21 -17.94
C ASN A 341 -14.83 -19.69 -18.17
N LEU A 342 -13.71 -18.96 -18.18
CA LEU A 342 -13.68 -17.50 -18.35
C LEU A 342 -13.43 -17.16 -19.84
N SER A 343 -14.48 -17.19 -20.66
CA SER A 343 -14.40 -16.78 -22.07
C SER A 343 -14.17 -15.26 -22.23
N GLU A 344 -13.53 -14.88 -23.35
CA GLU A 344 -12.80 -13.61 -23.62
C GLU A 344 -13.51 -12.26 -23.47
N LYS A 345 -14.78 -12.18 -23.02
CA LYS A 345 -15.46 -10.90 -22.74
C LYS A 345 -16.44 -11.02 -21.58
N GLN A 346 -15.93 -11.18 -20.38
CA GLN A 346 -16.77 -11.08 -19.18
C GLN A 346 -16.83 -9.63 -18.68
N SER A 347 -18.02 -9.22 -18.23
CA SER A 347 -18.25 -7.88 -17.68
C SER A 347 -17.43 -7.69 -16.39
N PRO A 348 -17.01 -6.44 -16.07
CA PRO A 348 -16.26 -6.14 -14.86
C PRO A 348 -16.90 -6.73 -13.59
N ASN A 349 -18.24 -6.78 -13.55
CA ASN A 349 -19.01 -7.28 -12.41
C ASN A 349 -18.82 -8.79 -12.17
N ILE A 350 -18.73 -9.60 -13.24
CA ILE A 350 -18.53 -11.05 -13.11
C ILE A 350 -17.12 -11.31 -12.59
N VAL A 351 -16.13 -10.66 -13.20
CA VAL A 351 -14.72 -10.77 -12.81
C VAL A 351 -14.52 -10.30 -11.38
N TYR A 352 -15.14 -9.17 -11.00
CA TYR A 352 -15.16 -8.67 -9.64
C TYR A 352 -15.73 -9.69 -8.66
N SER A 353 -16.89 -10.30 -8.98
CA SER A 353 -17.51 -11.29 -8.09
C SER A 353 -16.62 -12.53 -7.87
N VAL A 354 -15.84 -12.93 -8.88
CA VAL A 354 -14.86 -14.01 -8.78
C VAL A 354 -13.69 -13.59 -7.90
N LEU A 355 -13.19 -12.37 -8.06
CA LEU A 355 -12.14 -11.82 -7.17
C LEU A 355 -12.63 -11.74 -5.73
N THR A 356 -13.83 -11.24 -5.46
CA THR A 356 -14.36 -11.18 -4.09
C THR A 356 -14.45 -12.56 -3.46
N LYS A 357 -14.88 -13.59 -4.22
CA LYS A 357 -14.87 -14.98 -3.74
C LYS A 357 -13.45 -15.52 -3.54
N PHE A 358 -12.52 -15.20 -4.43
CA PHE A 358 -11.11 -15.56 -4.28
C PHE A 358 -10.52 -14.93 -3.02
N HIS A 359 -10.86 -13.69 -2.72
CA HIS A 359 -10.44 -13.02 -1.50
C HIS A 359 -11.07 -13.65 -0.25
N GLN A 360 -12.32 -14.11 -0.30
CA GLN A 360 -12.98 -14.78 0.83
C GLN A 360 -12.33 -16.12 1.22
N LEU A 361 -11.72 -16.83 0.26
CA LEU A 361 -10.98 -18.08 0.47
C LEU A 361 -9.59 -17.81 1.04
#